data_AF-A0A6A3M3Z1-F1
#
_entry.id   AF-A0A6A3M3Z1-F1
#
_cell.length_a   1.000
_cell.length_b   1.000
_cell.length_c   1.000
_cell.angle_alpha   90.00
_cell.angle_beta   90.00
_cell.angle_gamma   90.00
#
_symmetry.space_group_name_H-M   'P 1'
#
loop_
_entity.id
_entity.type
_entity.pdbx_description
1 polymer ?
#
loop_
_entity_poly.entity_id
_entity_poly.type
_entity_poly.pdbx_seq_one_letter_code
_entity_poly.pdbx_strand_id
1 'polypeptide(L)'
;MCLFAASSAIFKLNEIVLVLDNAPCHTNAEDVFDEEQFEGAEVLKLGPYSPMINPIENVFSVYKSAVKRFLARQRPEILRVPEGVTITEHRSKFLKLAADPLFAEIVTPELCNRTFCHSLSHHQRALRFEDMQVGS
;
A
#
# COMPACT_ATOMS: atom_id res chain seq x y z
N MET A 1 -0.93 -4.66 -5.09
CA MET A 1 -2.14 -4.45 -4.26
C MET A 1 -2.50 -2.98 -4.36
N CYS A 2 -3.42 -2.64 -5.26
CA CYS A 2 -3.76 -1.25 -5.59
C CYS A 2 -4.76 -0.72 -4.55
N LEU A 3 -4.46 0.38 -3.88
CA LEU A 3 -5.43 1.06 -3.01
C LEU A 3 -6.41 1.84 -3.88
N PHE A 4 -7.60 1.29 -4.08
CA PHE A 4 -8.77 2.11 -4.37
C PHE A 4 -9.39 2.51 -3.03
N ALA A 5 -9.28 3.79 -2.67
CA ALA A 5 -10.17 4.37 -1.68
C ALA A 5 -11.57 4.36 -2.30
N ALA A 6 -12.40 3.40 -1.89
CA ALA A 6 -13.76 3.24 -2.39
C ALA A 6 -14.62 4.42 -1.93
N SER A 7 -14.65 5.48 -2.74
CA SER A 7 -15.82 6.35 -2.82
C SER A 7 -16.87 5.59 -3.63
N SER A 8 -18.13 5.66 -3.24
CA SER A 8 -19.29 5.05 -3.90
C SER A 8 -19.61 5.63 -5.29
N ALA A 9 -18.62 6.22 -5.96
CA ALA A 9 -18.71 6.77 -7.29
C ALA A 9 -18.36 5.68 -8.33
N ILE A 10 -19.23 5.51 -9.31
CA ILE A 10 -18.93 4.70 -10.50
C ILE A 10 -18.03 5.55 -11.39
N PHE A 11 -16.73 5.27 -11.40
CA PHE A 11 -15.77 5.88 -12.31
C PHE A 11 -15.77 5.13 -13.64
N LYS A 12 -15.61 5.84 -14.75
CA LYS A 12 -15.30 5.20 -16.03
C LYS A 12 -13.83 4.78 -16.03
N LEU A 13 -13.48 3.70 -16.73
CA LEU A 13 -12.10 3.22 -16.79
C LEU A 13 -11.13 4.30 -17.31
N ASN A 14 -11.59 5.13 -18.25
CA ASN A 14 -10.81 6.26 -18.77
C ASN A 14 -10.61 7.44 -17.82
N GLU A 15 -11.11 7.35 -16.59
CA GLU A 15 -10.87 8.31 -15.51
C GLU A 15 -9.87 7.74 -14.48
N ILE A 16 -9.36 6.53 -14.71
CA ILE A 16 -8.52 5.79 -13.77
C ILE A 16 -7.09 5.71 -14.30
N VAL A 17 -6.16 6.13 -13.45
CA VAL A 17 -4.73 5.95 -13.64
C VAL A 17 -4.20 5.07 -12.51
N LEU A 18 -3.65 3.91 -12.86
CA LEU A 18 -2.97 3.02 -11.92
C LEU A 18 -1.48 3.33 -11.88
N VAL A 19 -0.96 3.70 -10.72
CA VAL A 19 0.47 3.95 -10.52
C VAL A 19 1.11 2.78 -9.78
N LEU A 20 2.18 2.21 -10.35
CA LEU A 20 2.91 1.05 -9.81
C LEU A 20 4.39 1.37 -9.59
N ASP A 21 5.00 0.72 -8.60
CA ASP A 21 6.46 0.66 -8.50
C ASP A 21 7.04 -0.40 -9.43
N ASN A 22 8.36 -0.35 -9.65
CA ASN A 22 9.09 -1.25 -10.55
C ASN A 22 9.43 -2.62 -9.93
N ALA A 23 8.57 -3.16 -9.05
CA ALA A 23 8.77 -4.49 -8.51
C ALA A 23 8.70 -5.55 -9.63
N PRO A 24 9.48 -6.66 -9.56
CA PRO A 24 9.46 -7.71 -10.59
C PRO A 24 8.07 -8.33 -10.84
N CYS A 25 7.18 -8.29 -9.85
CA CYS A 25 5.81 -8.77 -10.02
C CYS A 25 4.92 -7.83 -10.87
N HIS A 26 5.39 -6.63 -11.22
CA HIS A 26 4.67 -5.65 -12.03
C HIS A 26 5.22 -5.53 -13.46
N THR A 27 6.20 -6.37 -13.86
CA THR A 27 6.85 -6.27 -15.17
C THR A 27 5.83 -6.28 -16.32
N ASN A 28 4.87 -7.20 -16.28
CA ASN A 28 3.86 -7.40 -17.33
C ASN A 28 2.57 -6.58 -17.10
N ALA A 29 2.58 -5.58 -16.21
CA ALA A 29 1.37 -4.81 -15.90
C ALA A 29 0.84 -4.03 -17.12
N GLU A 30 1.73 -3.61 -18.03
CA GLU A 30 1.35 -2.93 -19.28
C GLU A 30 0.63 -3.90 -20.22
N ASP A 31 1.15 -5.12 -20.41
CA ASP A 31 0.51 -6.15 -21.25
C ASP A 31 -0.93 -6.48 -20.79
N VAL A 32 -1.17 -6.44 -19.48
CA VAL A 32 -2.52 -6.65 -18.93
C VAL A 32 -3.45 -5.49 -19.28
N PHE A 33 -2.96 -4.25 -19.27
CA PHE A 33 -3.77 -3.06 -19.59
C PHE A 33 -4.07 -2.93 -21.09
N ASP A 34 -3.39 -3.68 -21.95
CA ASP A 34 -3.71 -3.80 -23.39
C ASP A 34 -4.91 -4.71 -23.67
N GLU A 35 -5.41 -5.46 -22.68
CA GLU A 35 -6.60 -6.29 -22.83
C GLU A 35 -7.89 -5.45 -22.94
N GLU A 36 -8.84 -5.88 -23.77
CA GLU A 36 -10.13 -5.17 -24.05
C GLU A 36 -10.88 -4.77 -22.77
N GLN A 37 -10.79 -5.58 -21.71
CA GLN A 37 -11.46 -5.33 -20.44
C GLN A 37 -10.91 -4.12 -19.65
N PHE A 38 -9.72 -3.61 -20.00
CA PHE A 38 -9.10 -2.44 -19.37
C PHE A 38 -9.00 -1.25 -20.33
N GLU A 39 -9.64 -1.32 -21.50
CA GLU A 39 -9.59 -0.25 -22.50
C GLU A 39 -9.98 1.10 -21.89
N GLY A 40 -9.08 2.08 -22.05
CA GLY A 40 -9.20 3.43 -21.53
C GLY A 40 -8.52 3.68 -20.19
N ALA A 41 -8.28 2.65 -19.36
CA ALA A 41 -7.50 2.84 -18.13
C ALA A 41 -6.02 3.05 -18.45
N GLU A 42 -5.37 3.92 -17.69
CA GLU A 42 -3.92 4.17 -17.85
C GLU A 42 -3.13 3.47 -16.75
N VAL A 43 -1.93 2.98 -17.08
CA VAL A 43 -0.96 2.48 -16.13
C VAL A 43 0.35 3.27 -16.23
N LEU A 44 0.87 3.70 -15.10
CA LEU A 44 2.14 4.42 -14.98
C LEU A 44 3.09 3.67 -14.05
N LYS A 45 4.36 3.56 -14.45
CA LYS A 45 5.43 3.02 -13.62
C LYS A 45 6.30 4.13 -13.05
N LEU A 46 6.56 4.06 -11.75
CA LEU A 46 7.49 4.96 -11.08
C LEU A 46 8.94 4.65 -11.48
N GLY A 47 9.79 5.67 -11.41
CA GLY A 47 11.24 5.49 -11.55
C GLY A 47 11.77 4.49 -10.50
N PRO A 48 12.83 3.72 -10.82
CA PRO A 48 13.49 2.85 -9.84
C PRO A 48 13.86 3.59 -8.55
N TYR A 49 13.83 2.89 -7.42
CA TYR A 49 14.27 3.39 -6.11
C TYR A 49 13.64 4.73 -5.68
N SER A 50 12.38 4.96 -6.04
CA SER A 50 11.69 6.23 -5.79
C SER A 50 10.53 6.11 -4.77
N PRO A 51 10.77 5.66 -3.53
CA PRO A 51 9.69 5.48 -2.55
C PRO A 51 9.07 6.82 -2.10
N MET A 52 9.81 7.93 -2.19
CA MET A 52 9.33 9.27 -1.77
C MET A 52 8.15 9.77 -2.59
N ILE A 53 8.06 9.35 -3.86
CA ILE A 53 6.96 9.69 -4.76
C ILE A 53 5.83 8.65 -4.72
N ASN A 54 6.01 7.53 -4.01
CA ASN A 54 5.02 6.46 -3.89
C ASN A 54 4.16 6.65 -2.62
N PRO A 55 2.96 7.24 -2.69
CA PRO A 55 2.16 7.57 -1.50
C PRO A 55 1.73 6.32 -0.71
N ILE A 56 1.64 5.15 -1.35
CA ILE A 56 1.27 3.90 -0.68
C ILE A 56 2.26 3.53 0.43
N GLU A 57 3.53 3.90 0.30
CA GLU A 57 4.56 3.61 1.30
C GLU A 57 4.24 4.33 2.63
N ASN A 58 3.77 5.58 2.55
CA ASN A 58 3.38 6.35 3.71
C ASN A 58 2.09 5.80 4.35
N VAL A 59 1.10 5.42 3.54
CA VAL A 59 -0.13 4.78 4.02
C VAL A 59 0.20 3.46 4.74
N PHE A 60 1.00 2.60 4.11
CA PHE A 60 1.44 1.35 4.71
C PHE A 60 2.34 1.56 5.92
N SER A 61 3.11 2.64 6.01
CA SER A 61 3.89 2.95 7.21
C SER A 61 2.98 3.17 8.42
N VAL A 62 1.88 3.92 8.25
CA VAL A 62 0.87 4.14 9.31
C VAL A 62 0.18 2.84 9.68
N TYR A 63 -0.31 2.08 8.69
CA TYR A 63 -0.96 0.79 8.92
C TYR A 63 -0.03 -0.22 9.62
N LYS A 64 1.20 -0.41 9.12
CA LYS A 64 2.22 -1.29 9.73
C LYS A 64 2.50 -0.89 11.19
N SER A 65 2.53 0.40 11.49
CA SER A 65 2.76 0.89 12.86
C SER A 65 1.63 0.49 13.81
N ALA A 66 0.39 0.50 13.36
CA ALA A 66 -0.74 0.05 14.16
C ALA A 66 -0.77 -1.47 14.32
N VAL A 67 -0.48 -2.24 13.27
CA VAL A 67 -0.33 -3.70 13.36
C VAL A 67 0.76 -4.06 14.37
N LYS A 68 1.92 -3.39 14.31
CA LYS A 68 3.00 -3.58 15.29
C LYS A 68 2.54 -3.28 16.72
N ARG A 69 1.76 -2.21 16.92
CA ARG A 69 1.20 -1.85 18.23
C ARG A 69 0.21 -2.91 18.74
N PHE A 70 -0.65 -3.44 17.88
CA PHE A 70 -1.56 -4.53 18.22
C PHE A 70 -0.78 -5.79 18.64
N LEU A 71 0.19 -6.22 17.82
CA LEU A 71 1.01 -7.40 18.10
C LEU A 71 1.81 -7.24 19.40
N ALA A 72 2.33 -6.03 19.67
CA ALA A 72 3.04 -5.75 20.91
C ALA A 72 2.14 -5.93 22.15
N ARG A 73 0.85 -5.52 22.06
CA ARG A 73 -0.13 -5.71 23.14
C ARG A 73 -0.52 -7.19 23.31
N GLN A 74 -0.64 -7.92 22.21
CA GLN A 74 -0.98 -9.35 22.20
C GLN A 74 0.22 -10.28 22.43
N ARG A 75 1.42 -9.73 22.67
CA ARG A 75 2.66 -10.50 22.78
C ARG A 75 2.60 -11.67 23.76
N PRO A 76 2.00 -11.57 24.96
CA PRO A 76 1.89 -12.71 25.87
C PRO A 76 1.12 -13.89 25.25
N GLU A 77 -0.02 -13.61 24.61
CA GLU A 77 -0.86 -14.62 23.96
C GLU A 77 -0.19 -15.21 22.72
N ILE A 78 0.52 -14.38 21.95
CA ILE A 78 1.29 -14.83 20.78
C ILE A 78 2.39 -15.82 21.16
N LEU A 79 3.01 -15.66 22.34
CA LEU A 79 4.06 -16.55 22.83
C LEU A 79 3.50 -17.84 23.44
N ARG A 80 2.25 -17.85 23.88
CA ARG A 80 1.57 -19.01 24.46
C ARG A 80 0.91 -19.87 23.38
N VAL A 81 1.71 -20.69 22.72
CA VAL A 81 1.22 -21.61 21.67
C VAL A 81 0.47 -22.78 22.32
N PRO A 82 -0.80 -23.06 21.93
CA PRO A 82 -1.54 -24.23 22.42
C PRO A 82 -0.91 -25.55 21.99
N GLU A 83 -1.14 -26.60 22.79
CA GLU A 83 -0.72 -27.95 22.42
C GLU A 83 -1.45 -28.43 21.16
N GLY A 84 -0.71 -29.09 20.26
CA GLY A 84 -1.25 -29.56 18.97
C GLY A 84 -1.34 -28.50 17.87
N VAL A 85 -0.96 -27.24 18.12
CA VAL A 85 -0.93 -26.16 17.11
C VAL A 85 0.51 -25.78 16.78
N THR A 86 0.80 -25.58 15.49
CA THR A 86 2.13 -25.12 15.09
C THR A 86 2.36 -23.65 15.46
N ILE A 87 3.61 -23.27 15.74
CA ILE A 87 3.98 -21.88 16.04
C ILE A 87 3.54 -20.93 14.90
N THR A 88 3.73 -21.35 13.65
CA THR A 88 3.39 -20.57 12.46
C THR A 88 1.89 -20.32 12.37
N GLU A 89 1.08 -21.34 12.58
CA GLU A 89 -0.37 -21.23 12.54
C GLU A 89 -0.90 -20.30 13.65
N HIS A 90 -0.41 -20.49 14.87
CA HIS A 90 -0.78 -19.64 16.02
C HIS A 90 -0.44 -18.17 15.76
N ARG A 91 0.76 -17.87 15.27
CA ARG A 91 1.18 -16.49 14.96
C ARG A 91 0.43 -15.90 13.78
N SER A 92 0.17 -16.69 12.74
CA SER A 92 -0.59 -16.27 11.56
C SER A 92 -2.01 -15.84 11.93
N LYS A 93 -2.64 -16.51 12.91
CA LYS A 93 -3.95 -16.12 13.44
C LYS A 93 -3.94 -14.68 13.97
N PHE A 94 -2.94 -14.30 14.78
CA PHE A 94 -2.86 -12.92 15.30
C PHE A 94 -2.58 -11.89 14.21
N LEU A 95 -1.79 -12.26 13.19
CA LEU A 95 -1.58 -11.38 12.03
C LEU A 95 -2.88 -11.12 11.28
N LYS A 96 -3.69 -12.17 11.03
CA LYS A 96 -5.00 -12.03 10.37
C LYS A 96 -5.99 -11.22 11.21
N LEU A 97 -6.03 -11.46 12.53
CA LEU A 97 -6.86 -10.69 13.46
C LEU A 97 -6.51 -9.20 13.47
N ALA A 98 -5.24 -8.86 13.21
CA ALA A 98 -4.80 -7.49 13.11
C ALA A 98 -5.05 -6.91 11.72
N ALA A 99 -4.80 -7.68 10.66
CA ALA A 99 -4.63 -7.14 9.32
C ALA A 99 -5.89 -6.47 8.76
N ASP A 100 -6.96 -7.25 8.53
CA ASP A 100 -8.14 -6.76 7.83
C ASP A 100 -8.89 -5.67 8.62
N PRO A 101 -9.13 -5.82 9.94
CA PRO A 101 -9.82 -4.80 10.72
C PRO A 101 -9.04 -3.49 10.80
N LEU A 102 -7.73 -3.56 11.07
CA LEU A 102 -6.90 -2.35 11.18
C LEU A 102 -6.69 -1.69 9.82
N PHE A 103 -6.65 -2.46 8.73
CA PHE A 103 -6.54 -1.88 7.40
C PHE A 103 -7.77 -1.02 7.10
N ALA A 104 -8.97 -1.55 7.31
CA ALA A 104 -10.22 -0.81 7.10
C ALA A 104 -10.36 0.40 8.04
N GLU A 105 -9.90 0.30 9.28
CA GLU A 105 -9.94 1.40 10.26
C GLU A 105 -8.95 2.53 9.91
N ILE A 106 -7.75 2.20 9.44
CA ILE A 106 -6.65 3.16 9.30
C ILE A 106 -6.57 3.74 7.90
N VAL A 107 -6.80 2.92 6.88
CA VAL A 107 -6.65 3.31 5.49
C VAL A 107 -7.92 4.00 5.03
N THR A 108 -8.11 5.23 5.51
CA THR A 108 -9.26 6.06 5.16
C THR A 108 -8.97 6.93 3.93
N PRO A 109 -10.01 7.40 3.22
CA PRO A 109 -9.84 8.35 2.12
C PRO A 109 -9.05 9.61 2.52
N GLU A 110 -9.23 10.10 3.74
CA GLU A 110 -8.52 11.28 4.26
C GLU A 110 -7.03 11.01 4.44
N LEU A 111 -6.64 9.82 4.92
CA LEU A 111 -5.24 9.42 5.02
C LEU A 111 -4.61 9.28 3.63
N CYS A 112 -5.32 8.62 2.70
CA CYS A 112 -4.87 8.48 1.31
C CYS A 112 -4.68 9.84 0.64
N ASN A 113 -5.64 10.76 0.77
CA ASN A 113 -5.53 12.10 0.22
C ASN A 113 -4.36 12.88 0.84
N ARG A 114 -4.19 12.82 2.16
CA ARG A 114 -3.08 13.50 2.85
C ARG A 114 -1.71 12.99 2.39
N THR A 115 -1.56 11.67 2.28
CA THR A 115 -0.29 11.05 1.84
C THR A 115 0.00 11.33 0.37
N PHE A 116 -1.02 11.37 -0.48
CA PHE A 116 -0.91 11.85 -1.86
C PHE A 116 -0.48 13.31 -1.93
N CYS A 117 -1.16 14.23 -1.23
CA CYS A 117 -0.77 15.64 -1.21
C CYS A 117 0.66 15.84 -0.70
N HIS A 118 1.09 15.05 0.29
CA HIS A 118 2.46 15.07 0.79
C HIS A 118 3.47 14.68 -0.30
N SER A 119 3.17 13.66 -1.10
CA SER A 119 4.07 13.19 -2.16
C SER A 119 4.23 14.21 -3.30
N LEU A 120 3.26 15.12 -3.52
CA LEU A 120 3.36 16.17 -4.57
C LEU A 120 4.60 17.05 -4.42
N SER A 121 5.01 17.35 -3.18
CA SER A 121 6.24 18.11 -2.95
C SER A 121 7.49 17.38 -3.45
N HIS A 122 7.52 16.05 -3.34
CA HIS A 122 8.59 15.20 -3.86
C HIS A 122 8.56 15.12 -5.40
N HIS A 123 7.37 15.12 -6.01
CA HIS A 123 7.25 15.19 -7.47
C HIS A 123 7.85 16.49 -8.02
N GLN A 124 7.60 17.63 -7.38
CA GLN A 124 8.18 18.91 -7.79
C GLN A 124 9.71 18.91 -7.71
N ARG A 125 10.28 18.30 -6.66
CA ARG A 125 11.74 18.15 -6.51
C ARG A 125 12.34 17.25 -7.58
N ALA A 126 11.66 16.14 -7.89
CA ALA A 126 12.07 15.23 -8.96
C ALA A 126 12.09 15.95 -10.33
N LEU A 127 11.07 16.76 -10.63
CA LEU A 127 11.01 17.55 -11.88
C LEU A 127 12.15 18.58 -12.00
N ARG A 128 12.71 19.02 -10.87
CA ARG A 128 13.84 19.96 -10.81
C ARG A 128 15.20 19.26 -10.73
N PHE A 129 15.23 17.93 -10.80
CA PHE A 129 16.43 17.12 -10.60
C PHE A 129 17.12 17.40 -9.26
N GLU A 130 16.34 17.73 -8.23
CA GLU A 130 16.84 17.92 -6.87
C GLU A 130 17.03 16.57 -6.18
N ASP A 131 18.15 16.41 -5.46
CA ASP A 131 18.37 15.23 -4.63
C ASP A 131 17.29 15.12 -3.54
N MET A 132 16.79 13.90 -3.34
CA MET A 132 15.84 13.56 -2.30
C MET A 132 16.41 12.47 -1.41
N GLN A 133 16.40 12.70 -0.09
CA GLN A 133 16.83 11.67 0.85
C GLN A 133 15.81 10.53 0.87
N VAL A 134 16.31 9.30 0.81
CA VAL A 134 15.53 8.06 0.91
C VAL A 134 15.77 7.47 2.30
N GLY A 135 14.70 7.42 3.11
CA GLY A 135 14.75 6.83 4.45
C GLY A 135 15.34 7.76 5.52
N SER A 136 14.67 7.80 6.67
CA SER A 136 15.16 8.38 7.92
C SER A 136 15.02 7.34 9.02
#